data_AF-A0AAU8RWX8-F1
#
_entry.id   AF-A0AAU8RWX8-F1
#
_cell.length_a   1.000
_cell.length_b   1.000
_cell.length_c   1.000
_cell.angle_alpha   90.00
_cell.angle_beta   90.00
_cell.angle_gamma   90.00
#
_symmetry.space_group_name_H-M   'P 1'
#
loop_
_entity.id
_entity.type
_entity.pdbx_description
1 polymer ?
#
loop_
_entity_poly.entity_id
_entity_poly.type
_entity_poly.pdbx_seq_one_letter_code
_entity_poly.pdbx_strand_id
1 'polypeptide(L)' 'MDDSSQGKPPTFWQMLHSILAAAFGVQSGKNRARDFTHGKASHFIALGTLFTLIFIMVLIGLVQLALHLTR' A
#
# COMPACT_ATOMS: atom_id res chain seq x y z
N MET A 1 -4.40 20.57 17.70
CA MET A 1 -5.35 19.89 16.80
C MET A 1 -5.39 20.70 15.52
N ASP A 2 -4.89 20.17 14.41
CA ASP A 2 -4.97 20.85 13.10
C ASP A 2 -5.89 20.06 12.17
N ASP A 3 -7.00 20.71 11.85
CA ASP A 3 -8.09 20.24 11.00
C ASP A 3 -8.03 21.04 9.70
N SER A 4 -7.57 20.43 8.59
CA SER A 4 -7.59 21.03 7.25
C SER A 4 -7.29 20.03 6.11
N SER A 5 -8.15 19.03 5.87
CA SER A 5 -8.01 18.19 4.66
C SER A 5 -9.30 17.54 4.09
N GLN A 6 -10.48 18.11 4.34
CA GLN A 6 -11.79 17.60 3.90
C GLN A 6 -12.11 17.83 2.39
N GLY A 7 -11.14 17.69 1.48
CA GLY A 7 -11.44 17.91 0.06
C GLY A 7 -10.32 17.71 -0.95
N LYS A 8 -9.13 17.28 -0.52
CA LYS A 8 -8.03 16.95 -1.42
C LYS A 8 -7.87 15.44 -1.52
N PRO A 9 -7.71 14.88 -2.74
CA PRO A 9 -7.43 13.47 -2.91
C PRO A 9 -6.17 13.10 -2.12
N PRO A 10 -6.12 11.89 -1.54
CA PRO A 10 -4.98 11.46 -0.75
C PRO A 10 -3.70 11.53 -1.60
N THR A 11 -2.63 12.05 -1.01
CA THR A 11 -1.34 12.13 -1.70
C THR A 11 -0.76 10.73 -1.90
N PHE A 12 0.15 10.57 -2.86
CA PHE A 12 0.83 9.30 -3.12
C PHE A 12 1.42 8.68 -1.85
N TRP A 13 2.05 9.50 -1.00
CA TRP A 13 2.63 9.05 0.26
C TRP A 13 1.59 8.57 1.27
N GLN A 14 0.44 9.24 1.35
CA GLN A 14 -0.67 8.81 2.19
C GLN A 14 -1.27 7.49 1.70
N MET A 15 -1.40 7.32 0.37
CA MET A 15 -1.88 6.06 -0.22
C MET A 15 -0.91 4.91 0.06
N LEU A 16 0.40 5.14 -0.10
CA LEU A 16 1.43 4.13 0.21
C LEU A 16 1.37 3.71 1.69
N HIS A 17 1.29 4.67 2.61
CA HIS A 17 1.17 4.36 4.04
C HIS A 17 -0.12 3.61 4.37
N SER A 18 -1.26 3.98 3.75
CA SER A 18 -2.52 3.25 3.93
C SER A 18 -2.42 1.80 3.45
N ILE A 19 -1.78 1.54 2.30
CA ILE A 19 -1.59 0.18 1.76
C ILE A 19 -0.68 -0.65 2.67
N LEU A 20 0.42 -0.06 3.16
CA LEU A 20 1.31 -0.74 4.10
C LEU A 20 0.57 -1.05 5.41
N ALA A 21 -0.14 -0.08 6.00
CA ALA A 21 -0.93 -0.29 7.21
C ALA A 21 -2.01 -1.36 7.01
N ALA A 22 -2.63 -1.43 5.83
CA ALA A 22 -3.58 -2.46 5.46
C ALA A 22 -2.91 -3.85 5.38
N ALA A 23 -1.73 -3.92 4.74
CA ALA A 23 -0.96 -5.17 4.61
C ALA A 23 -0.52 -5.73 5.97
N PHE A 24 -0.15 -4.85 6.92
CA PHE A 24 0.17 -5.23 8.29
C PHE A 24 -1.05 -5.42 9.21
N GLY A 25 -2.27 -5.19 8.71
CA GLY A 25 -3.51 -5.30 9.49
C GLY A 25 -3.74 -4.19 10.54
N VAL A 26 -2.86 -3.18 10.59
CA VAL A 26 -2.91 -2.06 11.57
C VAL A 26 -3.62 -0.82 11.02
N GLN A 27 -4.42 -0.96 9.95
CA GLN A 27 -5.13 0.14 9.33
C GLN A 27 -6.23 0.69 10.26
N SER A 28 -6.06 1.95 10.69
CA SER A 28 -7.07 2.67 11.50
C SER A 28 -8.34 2.99 10.70
N GLY A 29 -9.50 2.95 11.37
CA GLY A 29 -10.81 3.28 10.79
C GLY A 29 -10.89 4.70 10.21
N LYS A 30 -10.15 5.67 10.75
CA LYS A 30 -10.05 7.04 10.20
C LYS A 30 -9.38 7.05 8.82
N ASN A 31 -8.30 6.28 8.64
CA ASN A 31 -7.61 6.17 7.35
C ASN A 31 -8.50 5.45 6.35
N ARG A 32 -9.16 4.36 6.77
CA ARG A 32 -10.16 3.64 5.97
C ARG A 32 -11.27 4.59 5.50
N ALA A 33 -11.93 5.29 6.42
CA ALA A 33 -13.01 6.21 6.08
C ALA A 33 -12.55 7.28 5.08
N ARG A 34 -11.39 7.91 5.29
CA ARG A 34 -10.80 8.88 4.35
C ARG A 34 -10.55 8.29 2.96
N ASP A 35 -9.94 7.11 2.91
CA ASP A 35 -9.57 6.44 1.66
C ASP A 35 -10.82 6.03 0.84
N PHE A 36 -11.92 5.67 1.52
CA PHE A 36 -13.19 5.27 0.89
C PHE A 36 -14.19 6.43 0.66
N THR A 37 -14.06 7.58 1.34
CA THR A 37 -14.91 8.76 1.12
C THR A 37 -14.32 9.76 0.13
N HIS A 38 -12.99 9.91 0.10
CA HIS A 38 -12.32 10.94 -0.70
C HIS A 38 -11.43 10.38 -1.82
N GLY A 39 -11.21 9.06 -1.85
CA GLY A 39 -10.44 8.38 -2.89
C GLY A 39 -11.29 7.43 -3.74
N LYS A 40 -10.98 7.31 -5.04
CA LYS A 40 -11.60 6.28 -5.89
C LYS A 40 -11.01 4.92 -5.55
N ALA A 41 -11.86 3.93 -5.22
CA ALA A 41 -11.43 2.56 -4.89
C ALA A 41 -10.52 1.94 -5.96
N SER A 42 -10.70 2.32 -7.24
CA SER A 42 -9.86 1.85 -8.36
C SER A 42 -8.38 2.19 -8.20
N HIS A 43 -8.03 3.34 -7.61
CA HIS A 43 -6.63 3.72 -7.42
C HIS A 43 -5.96 2.85 -6.37
N PHE A 44 -6.64 2.57 -5.26
CA PHE A 44 -6.13 1.69 -4.21
C PHE A 44 -5.96 0.24 -4.71
N ILE A 45 -6.89 -0.26 -5.53
CA ILE A 45 -6.78 -1.60 -6.13
C ILE A 45 -5.59 -1.67 -7.10
N ALA A 46 -5.42 -0.67 -7.97
CA ALA A 46 -4.31 -0.64 -8.91
C ALA A 46 -2.96 -0.58 -8.19
N LEU A 47 -2.82 0.31 -7.21
CA LEU A 47 -1.58 0.47 -6.44
C LEU A 47 -1.29 -0.75 -5.58
N GLY A 48 -2.31 -1.34 -4.95
CA GLY A 48 -2.20 -2.57 -4.17
C GLY A 48 -1.77 -3.76 -5.04
N THR A 49 -2.39 -3.92 -6.22
CA THR A 49 -2.02 -4.99 -7.17
C THR A 49 -0.58 -4.83 -7.65
N LEU A 50 -0.18 -3.62 -8.02
CA LEU A 50 1.20 -3.32 -8.43
C LEU A 50 2.19 -3.66 -7.32
N PHE A 51 1.90 -3.23 -6.08
CA PHE A 51 2.72 -3.55 -4.91
C PHE A 51 2.84 -5.07 -4.70
N THR A 52 1.74 -5.81 -4.78
CA THR A 52 1.75 -7.27 -4.64
C THR A 52 2.60 -7.95 -5.72
N LEU A 53 2.50 -7.52 -6.99
CA LEU A 53 3.32 -8.07 -8.08
C LEU A 53 4.81 -7.83 -7.84
N ILE A 54 5.18 -6.61 -7.42
CA ILE A 54 6.56 -6.28 -7.06
C ILE A 54 7.04 -7.16 -5.90
N PHE A 55 6.22 -7.32 -4.86
CA PHE A 55 6.55 -8.16 -3.71
C PHE A 55 6.83 -9.62 -4.12
N ILE A 56 6.01 -10.20 -5.00
CA ILE A 56 6.22 -11.55 -5.52
C ILE A 56 7.55 -11.63 -6.29
N MET A 57 7.86 -10.66 -7.16
CA MET A 57 9.13 -10.65 -7.88
C MET A 57 10.34 -10.57 -6.94
N VAL A 58 10.25 -9.78 -5.86
CA VAL A 58 11.30 -9.73 -4.82
C VAL A 58 11.46 -11.09 -4.15
N LEU A 59 10.37 -11.77 -3.78
CA LEU A 59 10.45 -13.12 -3.18
C LEU A 59 11.11 -14.12 -4.13
N ILE A 60 10.74 -14.11 -5.42
CA ILE A 60 11.37 -14.96 -6.43
C ILE A 60 12.87 -14.66 -6.53
N GLY A 61 13.24 -13.38 -6.60
CA GLY A 61 14.64 -12.96 -6.64
C GLY A 61 15.43 -13.41 -5.41
N LEU A 62 14.85 -13.31 -4.22
CA LEU A 62 15.45 -13.81 -2.98
C LEU A 62 15.65 -15.33 -3.00
N VAL A 63 14.66 -16.09 -3.48
CA VAL A 63 14.77 -17.54 -3.63
C VAL A 63 15.86 -17.90 -4.63
N GLN A 64 15.92 -17.23 -5.79
CA GLN A 64 16.95 -17.46 -6.78
C GLN A 64 18.34 -17.12 -6.24
N LEU A 65 18.47 -16.01 -5.52
CA LEU A 65 19.71 -15.61 -4.86
C LEU A 65 20.14 -16.67 -3.83
N ALA A 66 19.24 -17.13 -2.98
CA ALA A 66 19.52 -18.18 -2.00
C ALA A 66 19.99 -19.48 -2.67
N LEU A 67 19.30 -19.92 -3.74
CA LEU A 67 19.70 -21.10 -4.51
C LEU A 67 21.04 -20.94 -5.23
N HIS A 68 21.39 -19.72 -5.64
CA HIS A 68 22.69 -19.42 -6.22
C HIS A 68 23.80 -19.46 -5.16
N LEU A 69 23.55 -18.91 -3.97
CA LEU A 69 24.51 -18.88 -2.85
C LEU A 69 24.72 -20.25 -2.19
N THR A 70 23.75 -21.16 -2.32
CA THR A 70 23.82 -22.52 -1.72
C THR A 70 24.35 -23.58 -2.72
N ARG A 71 24.57 -23.22 -3.98
CA ARG A 71 25.28 -24.07 -4.95
C ARG A 71 26.78 -23.87 -4.84
#